data_AF-A0A942DFL8-F1
#
_entry.id   AF-A0A942DFL8-F1
#
_cell.length_a   1.000
_cell.length_b   1.000
_cell.length_c   1.000
_cell.angle_alpha   90.00
_cell.angle_beta   90.00
_cell.angle_gamma   90.00
#
_symmetry.space_group_name_H-M   'P 1'
#
loop_
_entity.id
_entity.type
_entity.pdbx_description
1 polymer ?
#
loop_
_entity_poly.entity_id
_entity_poly.type
_entity_poly.pdbx_seq_one_letter_code
_entity_poly.pdbx_strand_id
1 'polypeptide(L)'
;MRFAYPLLFILLAIISASTWISSLVFADPKDEAITFLTDIKSGKLAKTVKHFGGNACRCPAKGGWGSYLIYQSGQEPNLAFMTGHDFEIGKPTATKMENTKSYLVPWERPEDSAVDVPISFDASRYSPVFLPLQMAYGKKMTEAEFDKFLQDPDNDSWKGFTLRFRPSIKPGSIAPPTEPLPPEAATEFEALQKDGGKKASQEKLPPEESTDDAIKETLGKDAADYLHPAEAGQVVREDGTVLPWEQVEAKLPRLKNATLRLHVVRRGQIKDWTIYHFGLMDPVLVEGTKELHFTHDRRPS
;
A
#
# COMPACT_ATOMS: atom_id res chain seq x y z
N MET A 1 61.44 3.97 -23.77
CA MET A 1 60.70 3.43 -22.61
C MET A 1 60.02 4.48 -21.71
N ARG A 2 60.16 5.80 -21.92
CA ARG A 2 59.54 6.83 -21.05
C ARG A 2 58.07 7.20 -21.39
N PHE A 3 57.55 6.77 -22.54
CA PHE A 3 56.18 7.05 -22.99
C PHE A 3 55.20 5.87 -22.85
N ALA A 4 55.69 4.66 -22.51
CA ALA A 4 54.84 3.48 -22.37
C ALA A 4 54.02 3.47 -21.06
N TYR A 5 54.58 4.03 -19.99
CA TYR A 5 53.93 4.12 -18.68
C TYR A 5 52.70 5.04 -18.66
N PRO A 6 52.73 6.29 -19.17
CA PRO A 6 51.54 7.15 -19.15
C PRO A 6 50.39 6.58 -20.00
N LEU A 7 50.70 5.90 -21.12
CA LEU A 7 49.69 5.27 -21.96
C LEU A 7 49.03 4.07 -21.27
N LEU A 8 49.80 3.29 -20.50
CA LEU A 8 49.29 2.19 -19.69
C LEU A 8 48.36 2.69 -18.57
N PHE A 9 48.71 3.80 -17.89
CA PHE A 9 47.86 4.40 -16.85
C PHE A 9 46.55 4.95 -17.43
N ILE A 10 46.59 5.57 -18.61
CA ILE A 10 45.38 6.04 -19.30
C ILE A 10 44.50 4.86 -19.71
N LEU A 11 45.07 3.79 -20.26
CA LEU A 11 44.32 2.57 -20.61
C LEU A 11 43.70 1.91 -19.37
N LEU A 12 44.43 1.82 -18.26
CA LEU A 12 43.91 1.31 -16.99
C LEU A 12 42.79 2.20 -16.43
N ALA A 13 42.91 3.52 -16.53
CA ALA A 13 41.87 4.46 -16.13
C ALA A 13 40.63 4.38 -17.03
N ILE A 14 40.81 4.16 -18.33
CA ILE A 14 39.70 3.95 -19.27
C ILE A 14 39.03 2.61 -18.96
N ILE A 15 39.77 1.53 -18.76
CA ILE A 15 39.20 0.22 -18.43
C ILE A 15 38.50 0.27 -17.06
N SER A 16 39.07 0.93 -16.05
CA SER A 16 38.43 1.09 -14.73
C SER A 16 37.19 1.98 -14.79
N ALA A 17 37.22 3.05 -15.59
CA ALA A 17 36.05 3.89 -15.83
C ALA A 17 34.99 3.14 -16.65
N SER A 18 35.39 2.31 -17.62
CA SER A 18 34.47 1.49 -18.43
C SER A 18 33.80 0.43 -17.59
N THR A 19 34.55 -0.25 -16.70
CA THR A 19 33.97 -1.22 -15.77
C THR A 19 33.08 -0.53 -14.74
N TRP A 20 33.48 0.64 -14.22
CA TRP A 20 32.64 1.49 -13.38
C TRP A 20 31.33 1.92 -14.07
N ILE A 21 31.41 2.37 -15.33
CA ILE A 21 30.26 2.79 -16.12
C ILE A 21 29.37 1.60 -16.49
N SER A 22 29.93 0.42 -16.74
CA SER A 22 29.15 -0.80 -16.95
C SER A 22 28.54 -1.37 -15.66
N SER A 23 29.12 -1.05 -14.50
CA SER A 23 28.54 -1.34 -13.17
C SER A 23 27.56 -0.27 -12.68
N LEU A 24 27.44 0.87 -13.37
CA LEU A 24 26.27 1.73 -13.29
C LEU A 24 25.13 1.02 -14.02
N VAL A 25 24.63 -0.04 -13.39
CA VAL A 25 23.43 -0.74 -13.81
C VAL A 25 22.33 0.31 -13.88
N PHE A 26 21.87 0.61 -15.09
CA PHE A 26 20.62 1.31 -15.33
C PHE A 26 19.50 0.38 -14.86
N ALA A 27 19.31 0.26 -13.54
CA ALA A 27 18.19 -0.49 -12.98
C ALA A 27 16.89 0.10 -13.56
N ASP A 28 15.99 -0.74 -14.06
CA ASP A 28 14.71 -0.32 -14.60
C ASP A 28 13.75 -0.07 -13.41
N PRO A 29 13.00 1.05 -13.35
CA PRO A 29 11.99 1.25 -12.30
C PRO A 29 10.95 0.11 -12.22
N LYS A 30 10.77 -0.66 -13.29
CA LYS A 30 9.93 -1.87 -13.30
C LYS A 30 10.49 -2.99 -12.43
N ASP A 31 11.82 -3.13 -12.36
CA ASP A 31 12.45 -4.18 -11.55
C ASP A 31 12.24 -3.90 -10.06
N GLU A 32 12.33 -2.63 -9.66
CA GLU A 32 12.01 -2.18 -8.30
C GLU A 32 10.56 -2.46 -7.93
N ALA A 33 9.62 -2.13 -8.84
CA ALA A 33 8.19 -2.41 -8.68
C ALA A 33 7.90 -3.92 -8.49
N ILE A 34 8.50 -4.78 -9.33
CA ILE A 34 8.33 -6.23 -9.22
C ILE A 34 8.93 -6.76 -7.91
N THR A 35 10.10 -6.25 -7.51
CA THR A 35 10.77 -6.68 -6.26
C THR A 35 9.94 -6.30 -5.05
N PHE A 36 9.44 -5.05 -4.99
CA PHE A 36 8.53 -4.58 -3.96
C PHE A 36 7.30 -5.47 -3.80
N LEU A 37 6.61 -5.78 -4.90
CA LEU A 37 5.43 -6.66 -4.90
C LEU A 37 5.77 -8.11 -4.51
N THR A 38 6.94 -8.61 -4.91
CA THR A 38 7.43 -9.93 -4.52
C THR A 38 7.66 -10.00 -3.02
N ASP A 39 8.23 -8.95 -2.43
CA ASP A 39 8.45 -8.86 -0.99
C ASP A 39 7.13 -8.74 -0.21
N ILE A 40 6.16 -7.95 -0.71
CA ILE A 40 4.77 -7.93 -0.17
C ILE A 40 4.17 -9.34 -0.16
N LYS A 41 4.19 -10.02 -1.32
CA LYS A 41 3.66 -11.38 -1.47
C LYS A 41 4.30 -12.36 -0.49
N SER A 42 5.59 -12.19 -0.21
CA SER A 42 6.33 -13.04 0.73
C SER A 42 6.06 -12.74 2.21
N GLY A 43 5.35 -11.65 2.53
CA GLY A 43 5.05 -11.24 3.91
C GLY A 43 6.24 -10.63 4.65
N LYS A 44 7.37 -10.37 3.97
CA LYS A 44 8.62 -9.88 4.55
C LYS A 44 8.56 -8.37 4.74
N LEU A 45 7.77 -7.92 5.71
CA LEU A 45 7.55 -6.50 6.01
C LEU A 45 8.85 -5.69 6.10
N ALA A 46 9.89 -6.27 6.71
CA ALA A 46 11.18 -5.60 6.86
C ALA A 46 11.90 -5.31 5.56
N LYS A 47 11.72 -6.17 4.56
CA LYS A 47 12.26 -5.93 3.22
C LYS A 47 11.37 -4.97 2.45
N THR A 48 10.06 -5.17 2.52
CA THR A 48 9.06 -4.29 1.89
C THR A 48 9.25 -2.84 2.28
N VAL A 49 9.48 -2.56 3.57
CA VAL A 49 9.68 -1.19 4.06
C VAL A 49 10.94 -0.52 3.49
N LYS A 50 11.99 -1.29 3.16
CA LYS A 50 13.23 -0.72 2.60
C LYS A 50 13.06 -0.15 1.21
N HIS A 51 12.07 -0.62 0.44
CA HIS A 51 11.75 -0.08 -0.88
C HIS A 51 11.28 1.38 -0.84
N PHE A 52 10.73 1.85 0.28
CA PHE A 52 10.40 3.27 0.44
C PHE A 52 11.67 4.13 0.65
N GLY A 53 12.80 3.51 1.02
CA GLY A 53 14.10 4.14 1.17
C GLY A 53 14.15 5.29 2.20
N GLY A 54 15.23 6.07 2.15
CA GLY A 54 15.39 7.29 2.92
C GLY A 54 14.65 8.46 2.28
N ASN A 55 13.33 8.39 2.19
CA ASN A 55 12.47 9.42 1.60
C ASN A 55 12.47 10.72 2.44
N ALA A 56 13.61 11.43 2.50
CA ALA A 56 13.83 12.63 3.33
C ALA A 56 12.96 13.85 2.97
N CYS A 57 12.07 13.75 1.98
CA CYS A 57 11.21 14.86 1.52
C CYS A 57 9.73 14.68 1.84
N ARG A 58 9.35 13.52 2.41
CA ARG A 58 8.00 13.29 2.93
C ARG A 58 8.17 12.69 4.32
N CYS A 59 7.60 13.32 5.34
CA CYS A 59 7.41 12.62 6.60
C CYS A 59 6.54 11.39 6.30
N PRO A 60 6.92 10.18 6.75
CA PRO A 60 6.00 9.06 6.67
C PRO A 60 4.69 9.45 7.37
N ALA A 61 3.59 8.76 7.03
CA ALA A 61 2.38 8.85 7.84
C ALA A 61 2.71 8.51 9.31
N LYS A 62 1.83 8.87 10.26
CA LYS A 62 1.98 8.45 11.66
C LYS A 62 2.28 6.94 11.66
N GLY A 63 3.42 6.55 12.21
CA GLY A 63 3.86 5.14 12.24
C GLY A 63 4.69 4.63 11.08
N GLY A 64 5.30 5.51 10.28
CA GLY A 64 6.34 5.08 9.35
C GLY A 64 5.83 4.58 8.00
N TRP A 65 6.75 4.13 7.16
CA TRP A 65 6.41 3.50 5.87
C TRP A 65 5.73 2.13 6.04
N GLY A 66 5.91 1.48 7.19
CA GLY A 66 5.21 0.24 7.53
C GLY A 66 3.70 0.43 7.75
N SER A 67 3.24 1.65 8.01
CA SER A 67 1.82 1.98 8.20
C SER A 67 0.97 1.54 7.00
N TYR A 68 1.51 1.62 5.79
CA TYR A 68 0.82 1.24 4.56
C TYR A 68 0.65 -0.27 4.36
N LEU A 69 1.23 -1.10 5.23
CA LEU A 69 1.27 -2.57 5.08
C LEU A 69 0.48 -3.29 6.18
N ILE A 70 -0.18 -2.55 7.07
CA ILE A 70 -0.90 -3.04 8.24
C ILE A 70 -2.25 -2.33 8.36
N TYR A 71 -3.26 -3.00 8.91
CA TYR A 71 -4.59 -2.40 9.06
C TYR A 71 -4.66 -1.36 10.19
N GLN A 72 -3.96 -1.61 11.28
CA GLN A 72 -4.06 -0.84 12.53
C GLN A 72 -3.66 0.63 12.35
N SER A 73 -2.88 0.94 11.31
CA SER A 73 -2.48 2.31 10.98
C SER A 73 -3.66 3.19 10.54
N GLY A 74 -4.71 2.59 9.95
CA GLY A 74 -5.79 3.34 9.30
C GLY A 74 -5.33 4.20 8.12
N GLN A 75 -4.13 3.95 7.57
CA GLN A 75 -3.56 4.76 6.51
C GLN A 75 -4.01 4.27 5.13
N GLU A 76 -4.63 5.16 4.34
CA GLU A 76 -4.92 4.97 2.91
C GLU A 76 -3.81 5.61 2.05
N PRO A 77 -3.44 5.03 0.90
CA PRO A 77 -3.75 3.68 0.44
C PRO A 77 -2.98 2.59 1.22
N ASN A 78 -3.52 1.39 1.32
CA ASN A 78 -3.04 0.30 2.17
C ASN A 78 -2.94 -1.04 1.42
N LEU A 79 -1.89 -1.80 1.67
CA LEU A 79 -1.64 -3.11 1.05
C LEU A 79 -1.64 -4.27 2.06
N ALA A 80 -2.14 -4.07 3.28
CA ALA A 80 -2.22 -5.11 4.30
C ALA A 80 -2.96 -6.37 3.83
N PHE A 81 -3.97 -6.21 2.97
CA PHE A 81 -4.69 -7.33 2.37
C PHE A 81 -3.84 -8.14 1.36
N MET A 82 -2.73 -7.62 0.87
CA MET A 82 -1.83 -8.33 -0.05
C MET A 82 -0.63 -8.93 0.69
N THR A 83 -0.24 -8.35 1.82
CA THR A 83 0.95 -8.74 2.58
C THR A 83 0.87 -10.19 3.04
N GLY A 84 1.82 -11.01 2.59
CA GLY A 84 1.91 -12.43 2.95
C GLY A 84 0.89 -13.34 2.27
N HIS A 85 0.16 -12.82 1.28
CA HIS A 85 -0.85 -13.57 0.54
C HIS A 85 -0.44 -13.79 -0.91
N ASP A 86 -0.94 -14.87 -1.50
CA ASP A 86 -0.62 -15.25 -2.88
C ASP A 86 -1.44 -14.41 -3.88
N PHE A 87 -0.77 -13.78 -4.83
CA PHE A 87 -1.37 -13.09 -5.97
C PHE A 87 -0.40 -13.13 -7.16
N GLU A 88 -0.91 -12.88 -8.35
CA GLU A 88 -0.12 -12.87 -9.57
C GLU A 88 0.32 -11.44 -9.92
N ILE A 89 1.59 -11.31 -10.30
CA ILE A 89 2.19 -10.04 -10.74
C ILE A 89 2.28 -10.10 -12.26
N GLY A 90 1.47 -9.27 -12.92
CA GLY A 90 1.47 -9.13 -14.36
C GLY A 90 2.68 -8.36 -14.89
N LYS A 91 2.76 -8.24 -16.21
CA LYS A 91 3.85 -7.51 -16.87
C LYS A 91 3.70 -6.00 -16.60
N PRO A 92 4.68 -5.34 -15.97
CA PRO A 92 4.58 -3.92 -15.67
C PRO A 92 4.78 -3.06 -16.92
N THR A 93 4.18 -1.88 -16.91
CA THR A 93 4.44 -0.80 -17.87
C THR A 93 4.96 0.42 -17.12
N ALA A 94 5.88 1.17 -17.71
CA ALA A 94 6.45 2.35 -17.08
C ALA A 94 6.31 3.57 -17.98
N THR A 95 5.84 4.67 -17.40
CA THR A 95 5.73 5.97 -18.04
C THR A 95 6.65 6.94 -17.30
N LYS A 96 7.59 7.54 -18.03
CA LYS A 96 8.47 8.56 -17.45
C LYS A 96 7.66 9.81 -17.12
N MET A 97 7.82 10.33 -15.92
CA MET A 97 7.18 11.56 -15.48
C MET A 97 8.12 12.75 -15.73
N GLU A 98 7.55 13.92 -16.01
CA GLU A 98 8.32 15.15 -16.13
C GLU A 98 8.90 15.52 -14.76
N ASN A 99 10.21 15.72 -14.71
CA ASN A 99 10.89 16.21 -13.52
C ASN A 99 11.57 17.54 -13.86
N THR A 100 11.11 18.61 -13.21
CA THR A 100 11.57 19.99 -13.42
C THR A 100 12.66 20.42 -12.44
N LYS A 101 13.13 19.53 -11.55
CA LYS A 101 14.16 19.87 -10.56
C LYS A 101 15.49 20.15 -11.23
N SER A 102 16.07 21.30 -10.91
CA SER A 102 17.42 21.67 -11.31
C SER A 102 18.45 20.77 -10.65
N TYR A 103 19.47 20.35 -11.40
CA TYR A 103 20.61 19.59 -10.91
C TYR A 103 21.90 20.26 -11.36
N LEU A 104 22.93 20.23 -10.51
CA LEU A 104 24.23 20.83 -10.81
C LEU A 104 25.07 19.94 -11.72
N VAL A 105 24.93 18.62 -11.59
CA VAL A 105 25.70 17.62 -12.33
C VAL A 105 24.79 16.53 -12.90
N PRO A 106 25.06 15.97 -14.10
CA PRO A 106 24.14 15.04 -14.78
C PRO A 106 23.80 13.78 -13.99
N TRP A 107 24.72 13.25 -13.19
CA TRP A 107 24.51 12.03 -12.38
C TRP A 107 23.67 12.26 -11.12
N GLU A 108 23.40 13.52 -10.76
CA GLU A 108 22.43 13.90 -9.72
C GLU A 108 21.05 14.19 -10.31
N ARG A 109 20.86 14.02 -11.62
CA ARG A 109 19.56 14.21 -12.25
C ARG A 109 18.54 13.24 -11.63
N PRO A 110 17.49 13.76 -10.99
CA PRO A 110 16.43 12.91 -10.48
C PRO A 110 15.59 12.36 -11.63
N GLU A 111 15.04 11.17 -11.42
CA GLU A 111 14.19 10.47 -12.36
C GLU A 111 12.93 10.01 -11.64
N ASP A 112 11.78 10.28 -12.26
CA ASP A 112 10.47 9.89 -11.76
C ASP A 112 9.76 9.05 -12.83
N SER A 113 9.08 7.99 -12.40
CA SER A 113 8.33 7.10 -13.29
C SER A 113 7.06 6.60 -12.60
N ALA A 114 5.96 6.62 -13.33
CA ALA A 114 4.74 5.89 -12.97
C ALA A 114 4.85 4.47 -13.53
N VAL A 115 4.88 3.47 -12.66
CA VAL A 115 4.93 2.06 -13.03
C VAL A 115 3.58 1.42 -12.71
N ASP A 116 2.87 1.02 -13.76
CA ASP A 116 1.58 0.35 -13.66
C ASP A 116 1.80 -1.17 -13.72
N VAL A 117 1.42 -1.85 -12.64
CA VAL A 117 1.57 -3.30 -12.49
C VAL A 117 0.20 -3.96 -12.38
N PRO A 118 -0.25 -4.72 -13.40
CA PRO A 118 -1.46 -5.52 -13.28
C PRO A 118 -1.28 -6.57 -12.19
N ILE A 119 -2.27 -6.72 -11.30
CA ILE A 119 -2.31 -7.75 -10.27
C ILE A 119 -3.60 -8.55 -10.36
N SER A 120 -3.53 -9.86 -10.15
CA SER A 120 -4.69 -10.74 -10.17
C SER A 120 -4.69 -11.73 -9.00
N PHE A 121 -5.89 -12.10 -8.59
CA PHE A 121 -6.16 -12.97 -7.46
C PHE A 121 -6.93 -14.20 -7.95
N ASP A 122 -6.44 -15.37 -7.56
CA ASP A 122 -7.06 -16.65 -7.89
C ASP A 122 -7.97 -17.07 -6.73
N ALA A 123 -9.28 -17.03 -6.95
CA ALA A 123 -10.27 -17.36 -5.93
C ALA A 123 -10.11 -18.77 -5.32
N SER A 124 -9.43 -19.71 -6.01
CA SER A 124 -9.15 -21.05 -5.46
C SER A 124 -8.02 -21.06 -4.44
N ARG A 125 -7.14 -20.05 -4.45
CA ARG A 125 -6.00 -19.90 -3.54
C ARG A 125 -6.23 -18.76 -2.55
N TYR A 126 -6.47 -17.56 -3.08
CA TYR A 126 -6.64 -16.34 -2.31
C TYR A 126 -7.32 -15.26 -3.15
N SER A 127 -8.35 -14.63 -2.60
CA SER A 127 -8.97 -13.44 -3.17
C SER A 127 -9.62 -12.63 -2.03
N PRO A 128 -9.18 -11.38 -1.80
CA PRO A 128 -9.60 -10.60 -0.65
C PRO A 128 -11.06 -10.19 -0.78
N VAL A 129 -11.78 -10.20 0.33
CA VAL A 129 -13.19 -9.77 0.41
C VAL A 129 -13.26 -8.27 0.60
N PHE A 130 -14.23 -7.63 -0.06
CA PHE A 130 -14.51 -6.21 0.09
C PHE A 130 -15.67 -5.99 1.05
N LEU A 131 -15.40 -5.35 2.18
CA LEU A 131 -16.40 -5.17 3.23
C LEU A 131 -17.27 -3.92 3.03
N PRO A 132 -18.52 -3.91 3.53
CA PRO A 132 -19.25 -2.68 3.81
C PRO A 132 -18.46 -1.77 4.75
N LEU A 133 -18.66 -0.45 4.63
CA LEU A 133 -17.93 0.53 5.44
C LEU A 133 -18.09 0.27 6.94
N GLN A 134 -19.31 0.14 7.46
CA GLN A 134 -19.53 -0.09 8.89
C GLN A 134 -18.82 -1.36 9.40
N MET A 135 -18.91 -2.44 8.62
CA MET A 135 -18.30 -3.72 8.96
C MET A 135 -16.78 -3.64 9.02
N ALA A 136 -16.13 -2.92 8.09
CA ALA A 136 -14.66 -2.78 8.05
C ALA A 136 -14.06 -2.10 9.29
N TYR A 137 -14.89 -1.38 10.05
CA TYR A 137 -14.52 -0.66 11.27
C TYR A 137 -15.22 -1.23 12.51
N GLY A 138 -15.62 -2.51 12.45
CA GLY A 138 -16.14 -3.25 13.61
C GLY A 138 -17.54 -2.87 14.08
N LYS A 139 -18.25 -2.02 13.34
CA LYS A 139 -19.63 -1.66 13.67
C LYS A 139 -20.58 -2.79 13.26
N LYS A 140 -21.50 -3.12 14.16
CA LYS A 140 -22.61 -4.03 13.85
C LYS A 140 -23.53 -3.39 12.82
N MET A 141 -24.05 -4.19 11.90
CA MET A 141 -25.04 -3.78 10.92
C MET A 141 -26.20 -4.76 10.87
N THR A 142 -27.35 -4.30 10.41
CA THR A 142 -28.53 -5.15 10.18
C THR A 142 -28.40 -5.93 8.87
N GLU A 143 -29.14 -7.04 8.75
CA GLU A 143 -29.22 -7.81 7.50
C GLU A 143 -29.74 -6.94 6.33
N ALA A 144 -30.69 -6.03 6.58
CA ALA A 144 -31.19 -5.11 5.57
C ALA A 144 -30.11 -4.11 5.06
N GLU A 145 -29.29 -3.57 5.96
CA GLU A 145 -28.15 -2.72 5.57
C GLU A 145 -27.11 -3.51 4.78
N PHE A 146 -26.91 -4.78 5.12
CA PHE A 146 -25.98 -5.66 4.42
C PHE A 146 -26.47 -5.97 3.01
N ASP A 147 -27.73 -6.33 2.86
CA ASP A 147 -28.34 -6.58 1.55
C ASP A 147 -28.36 -5.32 0.67
N LYS A 148 -28.56 -4.13 1.27
CA LYS A 148 -28.44 -2.86 0.56
C LYS A 148 -27.02 -2.64 0.01
N PHE A 149 -25.99 -2.98 0.79
CA PHE A 149 -24.61 -2.92 0.30
C PHE A 149 -24.37 -3.89 -0.86
N LEU A 150 -24.89 -5.12 -0.79
CA LEU A 150 -24.73 -6.10 -1.89
C LEU A 150 -25.36 -5.62 -3.21
N GLN A 151 -26.44 -4.86 -3.13
CA GLN A 151 -27.09 -4.29 -4.32
C GLN A 151 -26.25 -3.20 -4.99
N ASP A 152 -25.52 -2.39 -4.21
CA ASP A 152 -24.66 -1.33 -4.70
C ASP A 152 -23.35 -1.20 -3.86
N PRO A 153 -22.36 -2.07 -4.11
CA PRO A 153 -21.10 -2.04 -3.36
C PRO A 153 -20.23 -0.79 -3.63
N ASP A 154 -20.46 -0.06 -4.73
CA ASP A 154 -19.62 1.08 -5.16
C ASP A 154 -20.05 2.40 -4.49
N ASN A 155 -21.30 2.52 -4.01
CA ASN A 155 -21.86 3.78 -3.46
C ASN A 155 -20.96 4.50 -2.43
N ASP A 156 -20.32 3.75 -1.53
CA ASP A 156 -19.43 4.28 -0.50
C ASP A 156 -17.97 3.85 -0.71
N SER A 157 -17.60 3.31 -1.87
CA SER A 157 -16.28 2.74 -2.13
C SER A 157 -15.15 3.74 -1.92
N TRP A 158 -15.40 5.02 -2.19
CA TRP A 158 -14.45 6.11 -1.99
C TRP A 158 -14.00 6.32 -0.54
N LYS A 159 -14.71 5.75 0.45
CA LYS A 159 -14.37 5.81 1.87
C LYS A 159 -13.55 4.59 2.27
N GLY A 160 -12.26 4.78 2.53
CA GLY A 160 -11.38 3.73 3.05
C GLY A 160 -11.31 2.51 2.15
N PHE A 161 -11.20 2.71 0.82
CA PHE A 161 -11.34 1.65 -0.17
C PHE A 161 -10.40 0.46 0.08
N THR A 162 -9.10 0.72 0.20
CA THR A 162 -8.13 -0.37 0.36
C THR A 162 -8.13 -0.92 1.79
N LEU A 163 -8.47 -0.09 2.77
CA LEU A 163 -8.74 -0.47 4.16
C LEU A 163 -10.04 -1.24 4.35
N ARG A 164 -10.82 -1.50 3.30
CA ARG A 164 -12.01 -2.37 3.34
C ARG A 164 -11.78 -3.74 2.74
N PHE A 165 -10.67 -3.96 2.03
CA PHE A 165 -10.27 -5.31 1.65
C PHE A 165 -9.77 -6.08 2.87
N ARG A 166 -10.14 -7.36 2.98
CA ARG A 166 -9.66 -8.27 4.01
C ARG A 166 -9.26 -9.62 3.43
N PRO A 167 -8.33 -10.36 4.05
CA PRO A 167 -8.09 -11.74 3.69
C PRO A 167 -9.31 -12.64 3.96
N SER A 168 -9.98 -12.39 5.08
CA SER A 168 -11.22 -13.04 5.52
C SER A 168 -11.92 -12.14 6.55
N ILE A 169 -13.20 -12.38 6.83
CA ILE A 169 -13.92 -11.72 7.93
C ILE A 169 -13.85 -12.48 9.25
N LYS A 170 -13.16 -13.62 9.27
CA LYS A 170 -12.93 -14.41 10.49
C LYS A 170 -12.12 -13.59 11.50
N PRO A 171 -12.40 -13.68 12.81
CA PRO A 171 -11.62 -13.00 13.84
C PRO A 171 -10.12 -13.30 13.73
N GLY A 172 -9.30 -12.25 13.81
CA GLY A 172 -7.84 -12.32 13.71
C GLY A 172 -7.29 -12.20 12.29
N SER A 173 -8.15 -12.04 11.28
CA SER A 173 -7.72 -11.90 9.88
C SER A 173 -7.01 -10.59 9.56
N ILE A 174 -7.06 -9.60 10.46
CA ILE A 174 -6.34 -8.33 10.34
C ILE A 174 -5.05 -8.28 11.18
N ALA A 175 -4.68 -9.39 11.83
CA ALA A 175 -3.45 -9.44 12.59
C ALA A 175 -2.25 -9.21 11.64
N PRO A 176 -1.28 -8.36 12.02
CA PRO A 176 -0.10 -8.15 11.21
C PRO A 176 0.71 -9.46 11.12
N PRO A 177 1.45 -9.68 10.01
CA PRO A 177 2.42 -10.77 9.91
C PRO A 177 3.37 -10.80 11.12
N THR A 178 3.71 -12.00 11.59
CA THR A 178 4.49 -12.23 12.81
C THR A 178 5.99 -11.97 12.66
N GLU A 179 6.48 -11.65 11.46
CA GLU A 179 7.89 -11.28 11.29
C GLU A 179 8.17 -9.91 11.92
N PRO A 180 9.24 -9.79 12.73
CA PRO A 180 9.59 -8.52 13.35
C PRO A 180 9.96 -7.49 12.28
N LEU A 181 9.37 -6.29 12.42
CA LEU A 181 9.77 -5.13 11.65
C LEU A 181 11.24 -4.79 11.95
N PRO A 182 11.96 -4.19 10.99
CA PRO A 182 13.33 -3.77 11.20
C PRO A 182 13.33 -2.64 12.24
N PRO A 183 14.38 -2.48 13.08
CA PRO A 183 14.36 -1.59 14.24
C PRO A 183 13.86 -0.16 13.94
N GLU A 184 14.24 0.37 12.77
CA GLU A 184 13.78 1.67 12.26
C GLU A 184 12.25 1.77 12.11
N ALA A 185 11.58 0.72 11.64
CA ALA A 185 10.12 0.66 11.49
C ALA A 185 9.42 0.06 12.72
N ALA A 186 10.13 -0.76 13.51
CA ALA A 186 9.62 -1.34 14.75
C ALA A 186 9.38 -0.25 15.81
N THR A 187 10.25 0.74 15.90
CA THR A 187 10.09 1.87 16.83
C THR A 187 8.87 2.72 16.47
N GLU A 188 8.64 2.94 15.17
CA GLU A 188 7.47 3.66 14.65
C GLU A 188 6.17 2.84 14.79
N PHE A 189 6.27 1.52 14.65
CA PHE A 189 5.15 0.58 14.80
C PHE A 189 4.76 0.34 16.27
N GLU A 190 5.72 0.27 17.18
CA GLU A 190 5.46 0.24 18.62
C GLU A 190 4.77 1.53 19.08
N ALA A 191 5.09 2.68 18.47
CA ALA A 191 4.38 3.94 18.72
C ALA A 191 2.93 3.87 18.24
N LEU A 192 2.66 3.30 17.06
CA LEU A 192 1.29 3.05 16.59
C LEU A 192 0.48 2.13 17.50
N GLN A 193 1.08 1.04 17.99
CA GLN A 193 0.40 0.13 18.92
C GLN A 193 0.11 0.79 20.28
N LYS A 194 1.02 1.66 20.76
CA LYS A 194 0.86 2.39 22.02
C LYS A 194 -0.17 3.53 21.92
N ASP A 195 -0.27 4.19 20.77
CA ASP A 195 -1.24 5.28 20.54
C ASP A 195 -2.64 4.75 20.21
N GLY A 196 -2.76 3.64 19.45
CA GLY A 196 -4.04 2.98 19.18
C GLY A 196 -4.67 2.32 20.41
N GLY A 197 -3.88 2.01 21.43
CA GLY A 197 -4.33 1.40 22.69
C GLY A 197 -4.65 2.40 23.82
N LYS A 198 -4.35 3.69 23.67
CA LYS A 198 -4.54 4.71 24.71
C LYS A 198 -5.54 5.78 24.32
N LYS A 199 -6.84 5.49 24.51
CA LYS A 199 -7.79 6.54 24.89
C LYS A 199 -8.08 6.39 26.39
N ALA A 200 -7.37 7.18 27.21
CA ALA A 200 -7.86 7.78 28.48
C ALA A 200 -6.71 8.31 29.37
N SER A 201 -5.98 9.34 28.94
CA SER A 201 -5.47 10.32 29.90
C SER A 201 -5.01 11.57 29.17
N GLN A 202 -5.59 12.69 29.59
CA GLN A 202 -5.29 14.04 29.15
C GLN A 202 -3.78 14.32 29.25
N GLU A 203 -3.15 14.65 28.13
CA GLU A 203 -1.98 15.52 28.17
C GLU A 203 -1.94 16.38 26.90
N LYS A 204 -1.91 17.70 27.12
CA LYS A 204 -1.97 18.73 26.09
C LYS A 204 -0.79 18.59 25.12
N LEU A 205 -1.06 18.14 23.91
CA LEU A 205 -0.19 18.27 22.75
C LEU A 205 -0.67 19.45 21.87
N PRO A 206 0.23 20.14 21.14
CA PRO A 206 -0.08 21.30 20.29
C PRO A 206 -0.98 20.90 19.10
N PRO A 207 -1.68 21.87 18.44
CA PRO A 207 -2.93 21.61 17.73
C PRO A 207 -2.80 20.63 16.53
N GLU A 208 -3.74 19.67 16.50
CA GLU A 208 -3.93 18.54 15.59
C GLU A 208 -4.49 18.94 14.20
N GLU A 209 -3.75 19.68 13.38
CA GLU A 209 -4.36 20.36 12.23
C GLU A 209 -4.02 19.80 10.83
N SER A 210 -3.77 18.50 10.63
CA SER A 210 -3.56 18.02 9.23
C SER A 210 -4.05 16.63 8.83
N THR A 211 -4.44 15.75 9.74
CA THR A 211 -4.88 14.38 9.38
C THR A 211 -6.32 14.13 9.78
N ASP A 212 -6.68 14.48 11.01
CA ASP A 212 -8.05 14.39 11.50
C ASP A 212 -8.99 15.32 10.72
N ASP A 213 -8.50 16.48 10.29
CA ASP A 213 -9.30 17.41 9.50
C ASP A 213 -9.48 16.95 8.05
N ALA A 214 -8.45 16.35 7.42
CA ALA A 214 -8.60 15.70 6.12
C ALA A 214 -9.55 14.48 6.17
N ILE A 215 -9.50 13.72 7.27
CA ILE A 215 -10.39 12.57 7.51
C ILE A 215 -11.81 13.03 7.86
N LYS A 216 -12.00 14.12 8.62
CA LYS A 216 -13.31 14.75 8.87
C LYS A 216 -13.90 15.40 7.61
N GLU A 217 -13.05 16.01 6.78
CA GLU A 217 -13.44 16.61 5.50
C GLU A 217 -13.83 15.55 4.47
N THR A 218 -13.18 14.37 4.51
CA THR A 218 -13.48 13.24 3.63
C THR A 218 -14.65 12.39 4.15
N LEU A 219 -14.69 12.01 5.43
CA LEU A 219 -15.64 11.04 5.98
C LEU A 219 -16.85 11.67 6.72
N GLY A 220 -16.89 13.00 6.89
CA GLY A 220 -17.99 13.73 7.55
C GLY A 220 -17.84 13.83 9.07
N LYS A 221 -18.83 14.39 9.79
CA LYS A 221 -18.76 14.59 11.26
C LYS A 221 -18.60 13.29 12.07
N ASP A 222 -18.92 12.15 11.47
CA ASP A 222 -18.77 10.80 12.07
C ASP A 222 -17.40 10.15 11.74
N ALA A 223 -16.48 10.90 11.10
CA ALA A 223 -15.17 10.42 10.66
C ALA A 223 -14.31 9.81 11.77
N ALA A 224 -14.48 10.26 13.00
CA ALA A 224 -13.76 9.75 14.16
C ALA A 224 -13.99 8.25 14.38
N ASP A 225 -15.16 7.75 13.98
CA ASP A 225 -15.52 6.33 14.10
C ASP A 225 -14.88 5.45 13.03
N TYR A 226 -14.28 6.06 12.01
CA TYR A 226 -13.68 5.40 10.84
C TYR A 226 -12.17 5.68 10.73
N LEU A 227 -11.54 6.03 11.85
CA LEU A 227 -10.10 6.31 11.91
C LEU A 227 -9.26 5.02 11.91
N HIS A 228 -9.74 3.98 12.58
CA HIS A 228 -8.96 2.76 12.79
C HIS A 228 -9.78 1.53 12.35
N PRO A 229 -9.36 0.83 11.29
CA PRO A 229 -9.92 -0.46 10.93
C PRO A 229 -9.91 -1.41 12.12
N ALA A 230 -10.97 -2.21 12.24
CA ALA A 230 -11.13 -3.19 13.30
C ALA A 230 -11.49 -4.55 12.70
N GLU A 231 -11.62 -5.56 13.58
CA GLU A 231 -12.21 -6.84 13.21
C GLU A 231 -13.58 -6.63 12.57
N ALA A 232 -13.97 -7.50 11.65
CA ALA A 232 -15.21 -7.34 10.90
C ALA A 232 -16.43 -7.30 11.84
N GLY A 233 -17.25 -6.26 11.69
CA GLY A 233 -18.50 -6.10 12.42
C GLY A 233 -19.50 -7.22 12.11
N GLN A 234 -20.39 -7.50 13.07
CA GLN A 234 -21.39 -8.56 12.94
C GLN A 234 -22.59 -8.09 12.10
N VAL A 235 -23.18 -9.02 11.34
CA VAL A 235 -24.51 -8.82 10.71
C VAL A 235 -25.58 -9.45 11.59
N VAL A 236 -26.60 -8.68 11.93
CA VAL A 236 -27.67 -9.09 12.85
C VAL A 236 -29.01 -9.12 12.11
N ARG A 237 -29.75 -10.21 12.27
CA ARG A 237 -31.12 -10.37 11.74
C ARG A 237 -32.13 -9.56 12.56
N GLU A 238 -33.34 -9.41 12.03
CA GLU A 238 -34.44 -8.72 12.74
C GLU A 238 -34.80 -9.38 14.07
N ASP A 239 -34.64 -10.70 14.19
CA ASP A 239 -34.88 -11.47 15.43
C ASP A 239 -33.75 -11.33 16.47
N GLY A 240 -32.72 -10.53 16.17
CA GLY A 240 -31.55 -10.31 17.04
C GLY A 240 -30.48 -11.41 16.94
N THR A 241 -30.68 -12.43 16.11
CA THR A 241 -29.66 -13.47 15.88
C THR A 241 -28.53 -12.95 14.99
N VAL A 242 -27.31 -13.38 15.29
CA VAL A 242 -26.12 -13.01 14.50
C VAL A 242 -25.93 -14.00 13.36
N LEU A 243 -25.72 -13.50 12.14
CA LEU A 243 -25.37 -14.34 11.00
C LEU A 243 -23.97 -14.96 11.20
N PRO A 244 -23.80 -16.27 10.96
CA PRO A 244 -22.48 -16.89 10.92
C PRO A 244 -21.59 -16.21 9.89
N TRP A 245 -20.31 -16.01 10.23
CA TRP A 245 -19.38 -15.28 9.37
C TRP A 245 -19.18 -16.00 8.02
N GLU A 246 -19.27 -17.32 7.97
CA GLU A 246 -19.18 -18.10 6.73
C GLU A 246 -20.29 -17.72 5.74
N GLN A 247 -21.50 -17.46 6.25
CA GLN A 247 -22.65 -17.09 5.41
C GLN A 247 -22.52 -15.64 4.90
N VAL A 248 -21.98 -14.75 5.72
CA VAL A 248 -21.74 -13.36 5.35
C VAL A 248 -20.61 -13.28 4.32
N GLU A 249 -19.49 -13.95 4.57
CA GLU A 249 -18.32 -13.92 3.69
C GLU A 249 -18.61 -14.49 2.30
N ALA A 250 -19.44 -15.53 2.22
CA ALA A 250 -19.84 -16.14 0.95
C ALA A 250 -20.62 -15.19 0.02
N LYS A 251 -21.28 -14.16 0.59
CA LYS A 251 -22.03 -13.16 -0.17
C LYS A 251 -21.17 -11.95 -0.57
N LEU A 252 -20.04 -11.71 0.11
CA LEU A 252 -19.25 -10.51 -0.12
C LEU A 252 -18.55 -10.52 -1.49
N PRO A 253 -18.47 -9.36 -2.17
CA PRO A 253 -17.65 -9.19 -3.36
C PRO A 253 -16.17 -9.48 -3.06
N ARG A 254 -15.47 -10.09 -4.01
CA ARG A 254 -14.03 -10.40 -3.89
C ARG A 254 -13.21 -9.75 -5.00
N LEU A 255 -12.02 -9.24 -4.68
CA LEU A 255 -11.14 -8.63 -5.67
C LEU A 255 -10.58 -9.71 -6.62
N LYS A 256 -10.87 -9.58 -7.91
CA LYS A 256 -10.35 -10.48 -8.96
C LYS A 256 -9.05 -9.93 -9.54
N ASN A 257 -9.02 -8.65 -9.89
CA ASN A 257 -7.84 -7.98 -10.42
C ASN A 257 -7.91 -6.47 -10.21
N ALA A 258 -6.76 -5.83 -10.34
CA ALA A 258 -6.60 -4.38 -10.34
C ALA A 258 -5.28 -4.02 -11.00
N THR A 259 -5.02 -2.73 -11.20
CA THR A 259 -3.70 -2.21 -11.57
C THR A 259 -3.11 -1.47 -10.38
N LEU A 260 -1.97 -1.93 -9.86
CA LEU A 260 -1.24 -1.17 -8.86
C LEU A 260 -0.33 -0.17 -9.57
N ARG A 261 -0.64 1.12 -9.44
CA ARG A 261 0.21 2.21 -9.92
C ARG A 261 1.21 2.58 -8.83
N LEU A 262 2.50 2.51 -9.14
CA LEU A 262 3.59 2.87 -8.26
C LEU A 262 4.28 4.12 -8.81
N HIS A 263 4.43 5.15 -8.00
CA HIS A 263 5.35 6.25 -8.31
C HIS A 263 6.74 5.85 -7.81
N VAL A 264 7.62 5.55 -8.75
CA VAL A 264 8.98 5.08 -8.51
C VAL A 264 9.95 6.22 -8.82
N VAL A 265 10.79 6.58 -7.85
CA VAL A 265 11.67 7.75 -7.92
C VAL A 265 13.12 7.35 -7.69
N ARG A 266 14.03 8.08 -8.32
CA ARG A 266 15.47 7.93 -8.14
C ARG A 266 16.10 9.31 -8.06
N ARG A 267 16.81 9.60 -6.96
CA ARG A 267 17.37 10.94 -6.69
C ARG A 267 18.68 11.27 -7.43
N GLY A 268 19.11 10.37 -8.31
CA GLY A 268 20.36 10.48 -9.05
C GLY A 268 20.74 9.11 -9.61
N GLN A 269 21.43 9.11 -10.75
CA GLN A 269 21.70 7.91 -11.56
C GLN A 269 22.59 6.86 -10.88
N ILE A 270 23.10 7.14 -9.69
CA ILE A 270 23.94 6.24 -8.88
C ILE A 270 23.17 5.72 -7.65
N LYS A 271 22.00 6.31 -7.32
CA LYS A 271 21.17 5.90 -6.18
C LYS A 271 20.24 4.76 -6.56
N ASP A 272 19.67 4.07 -5.60
CA ASP A 272 18.64 3.08 -5.87
C ASP A 272 17.30 3.75 -6.21
N TRP A 273 16.42 3.01 -6.89
CA TRP A 273 15.03 3.39 -7.04
C TRP A 273 14.31 3.20 -5.71
N THR A 274 13.30 4.03 -5.45
CA THR A 274 12.45 3.90 -4.28
C THR A 274 10.99 4.09 -4.66
N ILE A 275 10.09 3.44 -3.92
CA ILE A 275 8.65 3.65 -4.01
C ILE A 275 8.30 4.92 -3.23
N TYR A 276 7.74 5.91 -3.91
CA TYR A 276 7.36 7.19 -3.31
C TYR A 276 5.90 7.20 -2.80
N HIS A 277 4.99 6.65 -3.60
CA HIS A 277 3.63 6.27 -3.20
C HIS A 277 3.06 5.28 -4.21
N PHE A 278 1.85 4.81 -3.94
CA PHE A 278 1.14 3.88 -4.80
C PHE A 278 -0.36 4.12 -4.75
N GLY A 279 -1.10 3.54 -5.68
CA GLY A 279 -2.56 3.56 -5.71
C GLY A 279 -3.12 2.34 -6.42
N LEU A 280 -4.31 1.88 -6.00
CA LEU A 280 -5.00 0.74 -6.59
C LEU A 280 -6.03 1.25 -7.62
N MET A 281 -5.73 1.01 -8.90
CA MET A 281 -6.49 1.53 -10.04
C MET A 281 -7.35 0.43 -10.68
N ASP A 282 -8.48 0.84 -11.25
CA ASP A 282 -9.40 -0.01 -12.03
C ASP A 282 -9.70 -1.38 -11.38
N PRO A 283 -10.11 -1.43 -10.10
CA PRO A 283 -10.36 -2.68 -9.41
C PRO A 283 -11.62 -3.37 -9.96
N VAL A 284 -11.49 -4.65 -10.27
CA VAL A 284 -12.58 -5.53 -10.70
C VAL A 284 -12.87 -6.52 -9.59
N LEU A 285 -14.10 -6.45 -9.05
CA LEU A 285 -14.58 -7.36 -8.03
C LEU A 285 -15.56 -8.37 -8.64
N VAL A 286 -15.71 -9.51 -7.98
CA VAL A 286 -16.66 -10.56 -8.38
C VAL A 286 -17.60 -10.86 -7.24
N GLU A 287 -18.89 -10.89 -7.55
CA GLU A 287 -19.97 -11.37 -6.69
C GLU A 287 -20.66 -12.54 -7.40
N GLY A 288 -20.36 -13.76 -6.97
CA GLY A 288 -20.79 -14.97 -7.69
C GLY A 288 -20.21 -15.05 -9.11
N THR A 289 -21.04 -14.81 -10.13
CA THR A 289 -20.63 -14.77 -11.55
C THR A 289 -20.60 -13.35 -12.13
N LYS A 290 -21.04 -12.36 -11.37
CA LYS A 290 -21.14 -10.96 -11.80
C LYS A 290 -19.83 -10.24 -11.55
N GLU A 291 -19.32 -9.56 -12.57
CA GLU A 291 -18.20 -8.63 -12.41
C GLU A 291 -18.72 -7.24 -12.02
N LEU A 292 -18.07 -6.64 -11.05
CA LEU A 292 -18.33 -5.31 -10.53
C LEU A 292 -17.12 -4.45 -10.84
N HIS A 293 -17.31 -3.46 -11.71
CA HIS A 293 -16.29 -2.48 -12.03
C HIS A 293 -16.51 -1.26 -11.14
N PHE A 294 -15.55 -1.01 -10.26
CA PHE A 294 -15.62 0.13 -9.37
C PHE A 294 -15.07 1.35 -10.07
N THR A 295 -15.72 2.49 -9.87
CA THR A 295 -15.25 3.78 -10.39
C THR A 295 -14.21 4.45 -9.48
N HIS A 296 -13.71 3.71 -8.48
CA HIS A 296 -12.81 4.21 -7.48
C HIS A 296 -11.53 4.81 -8.08
N ASP A 297 -11.25 6.00 -7.53
CA ASP A 297 -10.21 6.96 -7.81
C ASP A 297 -9.27 6.74 -9.02
N ARG A 298 -9.63 7.37 -10.15
CA ARG A 298 -8.71 7.60 -11.27
C ARG A 298 -7.73 8.76 -11.03
N ARG A 299 -7.71 9.37 -9.84
CA ARG A 299 -6.80 10.50 -9.59
C ARG A 299 -5.36 10.02 -9.78
N PRO A 300 -4.58 10.68 -10.65
CA PRO A 300 -3.15 10.48 -10.68
C PRO A 300 -2.65 10.92 -9.30
N SER A 301 -2.12 9.99 -8.53
CA SER A 301 -1.28 10.36 -7.42
C SER A 301 0.04 10.92 -7.94
#